data_AF-A0A5C6S5J3-F1
#
_entry.id   AF-A0A5C6S5J3-F1
#
_cell.length_a   1.000
_cell.length_b   1.000
_cell.length_c   1.000
_cell.angle_alpha   90.00
_cell.angle_beta   90.00
_cell.angle_gamma   90.00
#
_symmetry.space_group_name_H-M   'P 1'
#
loop_
_entity.id
_entity.type
_entity.pdbx_description
1 polymer ?
#
loop_
_entity_poly.entity_id
_entity_poly.type
_entity_poly.pdbx_seq_one_letter_code
_entity_poly.pdbx_strand_id
1 'polypeptide(L)' 'MKIVNNLVFYPTQKAAPPRLEQAFLEEMIKYVVPQSGDGEFSGGIGEQQFSSFLNRSYADALAARLDLGFGGSGHE' A
#
# COMPACT_ATOMS: atom_id res chain seq x y z
N MET A 1 -18.45 -43.08 -21.37
CA MET A 1 -18.90 -41.91 -20.59
C MET A 1 -17.66 -41.06 -20.30
N LYS A 2 -17.50 -39.90 -20.94
CA LYS A 2 -16.34 -39.02 -20.75
C LYS A 2 -16.78 -37.88 -19.83
N ILE A 3 -16.24 -37.83 -18.61
CA ILE A 3 -16.41 -36.69 -17.72
C ILE A 3 -15.45 -35.61 -18.23
N VAL A 4 -15.98 -34.61 -18.93
CA VAL A 4 -15.23 -33.40 -19.28
C VAL A 4 -15.32 -32.46 -18.09
N ASN A 5 -14.21 -32.32 -17.36
CA ASN A 5 -14.08 -31.37 -16.27
C ASN A 5 -14.01 -29.96 -16.87
N ASN A 6 -15.14 -29.26 -16.95
CA ASN A 6 -15.16 -27.87 -17.38
C ASN A 6 -14.71 -27.01 -16.18
N LEU A 7 -13.42 -26.73 -16.10
CA LEU A 7 -12.86 -25.79 -15.15
C LEU A 7 -13.37 -24.38 -15.50
N VAL A 8 -14.53 -24.04 -14.96
CA VAL A 8 -15.05 -22.67 -14.97
C VAL A 8 -14.19 -21.87 -14.00
N PHE A 9 -13.18 -21.17 -14.53
CA PHE A 9 -12.49 -20.14 -13.79
C PHE A 9 -13.46 -18.97 -13.63
N TYR A 10 -13.88 -18.66 -12.40
CA TYR A 10 -14.57 -17.41 -12.11
C TYR A 10 -13.50 -16.32 -12.01
N PRO A 11 -13.39 -15.37 -12.96
CA PRO A 11 -12.60 -14.19 -12.72
C PRO A 11 -13.37 -13.29 -11.73
N THR A 12 -13.36 -13.63 -10.45
CA THR A 12 -13.67 -12.64 -9.42
C THR A 12 -12.37 -11.90 -9.11
N GLN A 13 -11.86 -11.14 -10.07
CA GLN A 13 -10.94 -10.06 -9.77
C GLN A 13 -11.79 -8.99 -9.08
N LYS A 14 -12.05 -9.15 -7.78
CA LYS A 14 -12.73 -8.13 -7.00
C LYS A 14 -11.87 -6.86 -7.14
N ALA A 15 -12.44 -5.81 -7.70
CA ALA A 15 -11.76 -4.53 -7.83
C ALA A 15 -11.17 -4.17 -6.47
N ALA A 16 -9.86 -3.95 -6.44
CA ALA A 16 -9.18 -3.61 -5.21
C ALA A 16 -9.79 -2.32 -4.64
N PRO A 17 -9.89 -2.19 -3.31
CA PRO A 17 -10.47 -1.00 -2.71
C PRO A 17 -9.66 0.23 -3.14
N PRO A 18 -10.34 1.37 -3.39
CA PRO A 18 -9.65 2.59 -3.78
C PRO A 18 -8.64 2.95 -2.68
N ARG A 19 -7.37 3.07 -3.06
CA ARG A 19 -6.20 3.37 -2.20
C ARG A 19 -5.58 2.20 -1.43
N LEU A 20 -5.81 0.96 -1.84
CA LEU A 20 -5.06 -0.19 -1.29
C LEU A 20 -3.54 0.00 -1.40
N GLU A 21 -3.10 0.53 -2.54
CA GLU A 21 -1.69 0.80 -2.82
C GLU A 21 -1.06 1.81 -1.87
N GLN A 22 -1.76 2.92 -1.64
CA GLN A 22 -1.33 3.93 -0.68
C GLN A 22 -1.22 3.34 0.73
N ALA A 23 -2.23 2.59 1.17
CA ALA A 23 -2.22 1.97 2.49
C ALA A 23 -1.06 0.98 2.65
N PHE A 24 -0.78 0.20 1.61
CA PHE A 24 0.39 -0.68 1.58
C PHE A 24 1.70 0.11 1.70
N LEU A 25 1.87 1.17 0.91
CA LEU A 25 3.06 2.01 0.94
C LEU A 25 3.24 2.73 2.30
N GLU A 26 2.16 3.20 2.92
CA GLU A 26 2.18 3.82 4.27
C GLU A 26 2.72 2.85 5.33
N GLU A 27 2.38 1.56 5.24
CA GLU A 27 2.97 0.53 6.11
C GLU A 27 4.42 0.23 5.77
N MET A 28 4.77 0.12 4.48
CA MET A 28 6.15 -0.18 4.08
C MET A 28 7.12 0.91 4.53
N ILE A 29 6.74 2.18 4.38
CA ILE A 29 7.57 3.33 4.75
C ILE A 29 8.04 3.26 6.21
N LYS A 30 7.22 2.72 7.14
CA LYS A 30 7.60 2.56 8.55
C LYS A 30 8.86 1.70 8.74
N TYR A 31 9.11 0.79 7.81
CA TYR A 31 10.25 -0.13 7.83
C TYR A 31 11.43 0.35 6.98
N VAL A 32 11.17 1.11 5.89
CA VAL A 32 12.25 1.55 4.98
C VAL A 32 12.89 2.86 5.43
N VAL A 33 12.11 3.76 6.03
CA VAL A 33 12.63 5.03 6.53
C VAL A 33 13.33 4.77 7.87
N PRO A 34 14.63 5.12 7.99
CA PRO A 34 15.30 5.07 9.28
C PRO A 34 14.49 5.86 10.30
N GLN A 35 14.07 5.21 11.39
CA GLN A 35 13.44 5.92 12.49
C GLN A 35 14.43 6.99 12.95
N SER A 36 14.02 8.25 12.94
CA SER A 36 14.84 9.39 13.34
C SER A 36 15.28 9.21 14.79
N GLY A 37 16.42 8.55 14.99
CA GLY A 37 17.02 8.39 16.31
C GLY A 37 17.50 9.74 16.85
N ASP A 38 17.10 10.06 18.08
CA ASP A 38 17.63 11.13 18.93
C ASP A 38 17.91 12.48 18.24
N GLY A 39 16.96 12.96 17.43
CA GLY A 39 16.94 14.34 16.93
C GLY A 39 16.31 15.32 17.92
N GLU A 40 16.45 16.63 17.67
CA GLU A 40 15.86 17.71 18.49
C GLU A 40 14.31 17.63 18.62
N PHE A 41 13.67 16.79 17.78
CA PHE A 41 12.25 16.45 17.77
C PHE A 41 11.96 15.00 18.23
N SER A 42 12.69 14.46 19.22
CA SER A 42 12.48 13.09 19.71
C SER A 42 11.68 13.01 21.03
N GLY A 43 10.91 11.93 21.20
CA GLY A 43 10.33 11.48 22.47
C GLY A 43 8.92 11.97 22.81
N GLY A 44 8.25 12.70 21.91
CA GLY A 44 6.95 13.34 22.17
C GLY A 44 5.76 12.80 21.38
N ILE A 45 4.53 13.03 21.87
CA ILE A 45 3.29 12.72 21.12
C ILE A 45 3.25 13.48 19.78
N GLY A 46 3.78 14.71 19.75
CA GLY A 46 3.87 15.53 18.54
C GLY A 46 4.75 14.91 17.45
N GLU A 47 5.88 14.29 17.84
CA GLU A 47 6.75 13.56 16.92
C GLU A 47 6.00 12.39 16.28
N GLN A 48 5.28 11.59 17.08
CA GLN A 48 4.54 10.44 16.57
C GLN A 48 3.44 10.85 15.57
N GLN A 49 2.72 11.94 15.85
CA GLN A 49 1.71 12.48 14.94
C GLN A 49 2.36 13.03 13.65
N PHE A 50 3.50 13.71 13.76
CA PHE A 50 4.23 14.24 12.61
C PHE A 50 4.80 13.13 11.71
N SER A 51 5.38 12.09 12.31
CA SER A 51 5.88 10.92 11.58
C SER A 51 4.77 10.17 10.85
N SER A 52 3.60 10.01 11.50
CA SER A 52 2.42 9.41 10.87
C SER A 52 1.94 10.25 9.66
N PHE A 53 1.87 11.57 9.83
CA PHE A 53 1.52 12.49 8.74
C PHE A 53 2.51 12.41 7.56
N LEU A 54 3.81 12.42 7.85
CA LEU A 54 4.85 12.30 6.82
C LEU A 54 4.74 10.98 6.06
N ASN A 55 4.58 9.87 6.77
CA ASN A 55 4.45 8.54 6.14
C ASN A 55 3.27 8.50 5.18
N ARG A 56 2.12 9.06 5.56
CA ARG A 56 0.95 9.17 4.68
C ARG A 56 1.20 10.01 3.44
N SER A 57 1.86 11.16 3.60
CA SER A 57 2.19 12.07 2.50
C SER A 57 3.13 11.41 1.50
N TYR A 58 4.16 10.73 1.99
CA TYR A 58 5.08 9.95 1.14
C TYR A 58 4.35 8.81 0.44
N ALA A 59 3.48 8.07 1.13
CA ALA A 59 2.71 6.99 0.53
C ALA A 59 1.80 7.49 -0.60
N ASP A 60 1.16 8.65 -0.43
CA ASP A 60 0.32 9.29 -1.46
C ASP A 60 1.16 9.70 -2.68
N ALA A 61 2.29 10.37 -2.45
CA ALA A 61 3.19 10.81 -3.51
C ALA A 61 3.80 9.64 -4.31
N LEU A 62 4.05 8.51 -3.65
CA LEU A 62 4.54 7.26 -4.26
C LEU A 62 3.43 6.53 -5.02
N ALA A 63 2.25 6.36 -4.44
CA ALA A 63 1.10 5.72 -5.10
C ALA A 63 0.65 6.48 -6.37
N ALA A 64 0.91 7.78 -6.44
CA ALA A 64 0.66 8.58 -7.65
C ALA A 64 1.68 8.35 -8.78
N ARG A 65 2.82 7.70 -8.50
CA ARG A 65 3.93 7.51 -9.45
C ARG A 65 4.27 6.05 -9.72
N LEU A 66 3.91 5.17 -8.80
CA LEU A 66 4.11 3.74 -8.90
C LEU A 66 2.81 3.06 -9.29
N ASP A 67 2.94 1.90 -9.92
CA ASP A 67 1.84 0.96 -10.12
C ASP A 67 2.31 -0.39 -9.59
N LEU A 68 1.85 -0.75 -8.40
CA LEU A 68 2.12 -2.04 -7.76
C LEU A 68 1.07 -3.10 -8.12
N GLY A 69 0.14 -2.79 -9.02
CA GLY A 69 -0.94 -3.70 -9.43
C GLY A 69 -2.06 -3.82 -8.38
N PHE A 70 -2.07 -2.95 -7.37
CA PHE A 70 -3.14 -2.92 -6.36
C PHE A 70 -4.33 -2.06 -6.78
N GLY A 71 -4.30 -1.41 -7.96
CA GLY A 71 -5.39 -0.59 -8.50
C GLY A 71 -6.52 -1.36 -9.18
N GLY A 72 -6.40 -2.68 -9.35
CA GLY A 72 -7.43 -3.51 -9.99
C GLY A 72 -7.61 -3.30 -11.50
N SER A 73 -6.80 -2.45 -12.15
CA SER A 73 -6.69 -2.40 -13.60
C SER A 73 -5.80 -3.53 -14.08
N GLY A 74 -6.40 -4.58 -14.63
CA GLY A 74 -5.67 -5.52 -15.48
C GLY A 74 -5.00 -4.74 -16.60
N HIS A 75 -3.67 -4.63 -16.54
CA HIS A 75 -2.86 -4.23 -17.67
C HIS A 75 -2.87 -5.42 -18.65
N GLU A 76 -3.58 -5.24 -19.76
CA GLU A 76 -3.60 -6.00 -21.05
C GLU A 76 -3.50 -7.54 -21.01
#